data_AF-F5YAS0-F1
#
_entry.id   AF-F5YAS0-F1
#
_cell.length_a   1.000
_cell.length_b   1.000
_cell.length_c   1.000
_cell.angle_alpha   90.00
_cell.angle_beta   90.00
_cell.angle_gamma   90.00
#
_symmetry.space_group_name_H-M   'P 1'
#
loop_
_entity.id
_entity.type
_entity.pdbx_description
1 polymer ?
#
loop_
_entity_poly.entity_id
_entity_poly.type
_entity_poly.pdbx_seq_one_letter_code
_entity_poly.pdbx_strand_id
1 'polypeptide(L)'
;MENLNTALDILWTIKSVSLSINDKLTFKVLPDKVDAIKKYLKESNISVDDLSTTDEIKLNKSFYEQYNIQPYDSFNTFFNRFKTSDIGGRIIVILQEKDNDFVVFGKHGNPEAYFYPSGERDIKTPNYYYLTKIKEDFIPKIADYTDTAHTKYIFLSPECGKFELFYGVSPDKMETTKPLENIYTNIKDILTRPKGWEYIMKNRIIRSLEIIEQSGQRFYWLIDNLDQLIEATLRDYELFLTSHKHETIIEKYELEKDFFADKIRAILERISTNLLSIPITFSAALFGFREVTEKWLINIFLIALAVFVCFSCVIQGIFISELSVIKKEIYSKIDYFSRGLSFLRERFNVISRPLINKIIFLQILTIIVIVVFIGLYLLLANNYIDFSLVFSWLKRGTPVD
;
A
#
# COMPACT_ATOMS: atom_id res chain seq x y z
N MET A 1 -16.20 -30.85 -24.41
CA MET A 1 -15.24 -31.11 -23.32
C MET A 1 -14.96 -32.60 -23.26
N GLU A 2 -16.00 -33.44 -23.33
CA GLU A 2 -15.91 -34.91 -23.49
C GLU A 2 -14.83 -35.37 -24.48
N ASN A 3 -14.88 -34.89 -25.73
CA ASN A 3 -13.91 -35.25 -26.78
C ASN A 3 -12.43 -34.97 -26.43
N LEU A 4 -12.13 -33.96 -25.60
CA LEU A 4 -10.74 -33.63 -25.24
C LEU A 4 -10.22 -34.55 -24.14
N ASN A 5 -11.04 -34.77 -23.10
CA ASN A 5 -10.71 -35.71 -22.02
C ASN A 5 -10.52 -37.13 -22.58
N THR A 6 -11.36 -37.51 -23.53
CA THR A 6 -11.23 -38.73 -24.34
C THR A 6 -9.89 -38.84 -25.06
N ALA A 7 -9.47 -37.78 -25.77
CA ALA A 7 -8.18 -37.78 -26.47
C ALA A 7 -7.00 -37.86 -25.49
N LEU A 8 -7.09 -37.15 -24.38
CA LEU A 8 -6.10 -37.23 -23.30
C LEU A 8 -6.02 -38.64 -22.72
N ASP A 9 -7.14 -39.27 -22.35
CA ASP A 9 -7.16 -40.62 -21.77
C ASP A 9 -6.50 -41.67 -22.68
N ILE A 10 -6.66 -41.54 -24.00
CA ILE A 10 -5.93 -42.36 -24.98
C ILE A 10 -4.43 -42.02 -24.92
N LEU A 11 -4.05 -40.74 -24.96
CA LEU A 11 -2.66 -40.29 -24.85
C LEU A 11 -1.97 -40.74 -23.56
N TRP A 12 -2.70 -40.85 -22.44
CA TRP A 12 -2.20 -41.35 -21.16
C TRP A 12 -1.84 -42.84 -21.15
N THR A 13 -2.21 -43.61 -22.18
CA THR A 13 -1.93 -45.05 -22.28
C THR A 13 -0.84 -45.40 -23.30
N ILE A 14 -0.28 -44.38 -23.96
CA ILE A 14 0.68 -44.51 -25.05
C ILE A 14 2.10 -44.62 -24.49
N LYS A 15 2.83 -45.64 -24.92
CA LYS A 15 4.22 -45.89 -24.52
C LYS A 15 5.18 -45.04 -25.33
N SER A 16 4.89 -44.84 -26.61
CA SER A 16 5.64 -43.92 -27.45
C SER A 16 4.89 -43.46 -28.68
N VAL A 17 5.30 -42.33 -29.24
CA VAL A 17 4.76 -41.78 -30.47
C VAL A 17 5.88 -41.73 -31.51
N SER A 18 5.59 -42.19 -32.73
CA SER A 18 6.43 -41.90 -33.89
C SER A 18 5.60 -41.24 -34.98
N LEU A 19 6.10 -40.12 -35.51
CA LEU A 19 5.59 -39.57 -36.76
C LEU A 19 6.24 -40.29 -37.94
N SER A 20 5.41 -40.91 -38.79
CA SER A 20 5.88 -41.40 -40.08
C SER A 20 5.83 -40.28 -41.12
N ILE A 21 6.71 -40.38 -42.14
CA ILE A 21 6.88 -39.44 -43.26
C ILE A 21 5.59 -39.23 -44.10
N ASN A 22 4.55 -40.06 -43.89
CA ASN A 22 3.29 -40.05 -44.66
C ASN A 22 2.09 -39.48 -43.89
N ASP A 23 2.28 -38.50 -42.99
CA ASP A 23 1.20 -37.86 -42.20
C ASP A 23 0.39 -38.82 -41.29
N LYS A 24 0.94 -39.99 -40.95
CA LYS A 24 0.34 -40.91 -39.98
C LYS A 24 1.14 -40.87 -38.68
N LEU A 25 0.52 -40.47 -37.55
CA LEU A 25 1.08 -40.82 -36.24
C LEU A 25 0.87 -42.31 -36.00
N THR A 26 1.96 -42.95 -35.62
CA THR A 26 1.95 -44.30 -35.10
C THR A 26 2.17 -44.19 -33.59
N PHE A 27 1.22 -44.69 -32.83
CA PHE A 27 1.32 -44.81 -31.39
C PHE A 27 1.78 -46.22 -31.07
N LYS A 28 2.92 -46.37 -30.38
CA LYS A 28 3.23 -47.64 -29.72
C LYS A 28 2.56 -47.64 -28.36
N VAL A 29 1.77 -48.67 -28.11
CA VAL A 29 0.99 -48.82 -26.90
C VAL A 29 1.56 -49.99 -26.11
N LEU A 30 1.41 -49.97 -24.79
CA LEU A 30 1.69 -51.14 -23.97
C LEU A 30 0.83 -52.34 -24.46
N PRO A 31 1.42 -53.53 -24.70
CA PRO A 31 0.71 -54.66 -25.29
C PRO A 31 -0.59 -55.04 -24.55
N ASP A 32 -0.62 -54.90 -23.23
CA ASP A 32 -1.77 -55.19 -22.36
C ASP A 32 -2.89 -54.13 -22.44
N LYS A 33 -2.62 -52.97 -23.03
CA LYS A 33 -3.58 -51.86 -23.20
C LYS A 33 -4.14 -51.77 -24.62
N VAL A 34 -3.53 -52.45 -25.59
CA VAL A 34 -3.88 -52.37 -27.00
C VAL A 34 -5.34 -52.73 -27.26
N ASP A 35 -5.85 -53.81 -26.65
CA ASP A 35 -7.23 -54.25 -26.86
C ASP A 35 -8.26 -53.32 -26.19
N ALA A 36 -7.91 -52.74 -25.04
CA ALA A 36 -8.75 -51.75 -24.37
C ALA A 36 -8.87 -50.47 -25.22
N ILE A 37 -7.76 -49.99 -25.79
CA ILE A 37 -7.76 -48.82 -26.68
C ILE A 37 -8.50 -49.13 -27.99
N LYS A 38 -8.31 -50.31 -28.58
CA LYS A 38 -9.04 -50.72 -29.80
C LYS A 38 -10.55 -50.73 -29.57
N LYS A 39 -11.00 -51.31 -28.46
CA LYS A 39 -12.41 -51.32 -28.08
C LYS A 39 -12.94 -49.89 -27.95
N TYR A 40 -12.18 -49.04 -27.29
CA TYR A 40 -12.54 -47.64 -27.07
C TYR A 40 -12.62 -46.81 -28.37
N LEU A 41 -11.61 -46.93 -29.25
CA LEU A 41 -11.59 -46.25 -30.55
C LEU A 41 -12.78 -46.66 -31.42
N LYS A 42 -13.15 -47.95 -31.36
CA LYS A 42 -14.33 -48.49 -32.05
C LYS A 42 -15.63 -47.94 -31.47
N GLU A 43 -15.76 -47.88 -30.13
CA GLU A 43 -16.91 -47.29 -29.43
C GLU A 43 -17.06 -45.79 -29.72
N SER A 44 -15.93 -45.10 -29.95
CA SER A 44 -15.87 -43.67 -30.29
C SER A 44 -16.01 -43.38 -31.79
N ASN A 45 -16.25 -44.41 -32.61
CA ASN A 45 -16.41 -44.31 -34.06
C ASN A 45 -15.19 -43.70 -34.80
N ILE A 46 -13.98 -43.94 -34.27
CA ILE A 46 -12.72 -43.45 -34.84
C ILE A 46 -12.15 -44.51 -35.79
N SER A 47 -11.85 -44.11 -37.02
CA SER A 47 -11.22 -44.98 -38.03
C SER A 47 -9.72 -45.15 -37.75
N VAL A 48 -9.28 -46.42 -37.70
CA VAL A 48 -7.88 -46.82 -37.49
C VAL A 48 -7.38 -47.47 -38.77
N ASP A 49 -6.22 -47.04 -39.26
CA ASP A 49 -5.58 -47.63 -40.45
C ASP A 49 -4.77 -48.87 -40.04
N ASP A 50 -5.03 -49.98 -40.71
CA ASP A 50 -4.32 -51.26 -40.71
C ASP A 50 -3.33 -51.54 -39.54
N LEU A 51 -3.77 -52.40 -38.62
CA LEU A 51 -3.08 -52.81 -37.40
C LEU A 51 -2.08 -53.93 -37.69
N SER A 52 -0.86 -53.58 -38.13
CA SER A 52 0.11 -54.57 -38.60
C SER A 52 0.86 -55.34 -37.49
N THR A 53 0.80 -54.93 -36.21
CA THR A 53 1.52 -55.60 -35.09
C THR A 53 0.79 -55.48 -33.74
N THR A 54 1.14 -56.32 -32.76
CA THR A 54 0.49 -56.40 -31.43
C THR A 54 0.64 -55.15 -30.57
N ASP A 55 1.52 -54.22 -30.94
CA ASP A 55 1.99 -53.12 -30.07
C ASP A 55 1.83 -51.74 -30.72
N GLU A 56 1.32 -51.65 -31.96
CA GLU A 56 1.21 -50.39 -32.72
C GLU A 56 -0.24 -50.07 -33.12
N ILE A 57 -0.64 -48.81 -32.90
CA ILE A 57 -1.91 -48.23 -33.35
C ILE A 57 -1.61 -47.05 -34.27
N LYS A 58 -2.04 -47.14 -35.53
CA LYS A 58 -1.90 -46.04 -36.51
C LYS A 58 -3.22 -45.29 -36.60
N LEU A 59 -3.24 -44.04 -36.12
CA LEU A 59 -4.42 -43.20 -36.26
C LEU A 59 -4.37 -42.48 -37.60
N ASN A 60 -5.53 -42.33 -38.23
CA ASN A 60 -5.63 -41.68 -39.52
C ASN A 60 -5.60 -40.15 -39.38
N LYS A 61 -5.41 -39.46 -40.51
CA LYS A 61 -5.39 -37.99 -40.56
C LYS A 61 -6.67 -37.36 -39.99
N SER A 62 -7.83 -37.99 -40.23
CA SER A 62 -9.12 -37.48 -39.76
C SER A 62 -9.23 -37.42 -38.24
N PHE A 63 -8.52 -38.30 -37.50
CA PHE A 63 -8.44 -38.21 -36.05
C PHE A 63 -7.73 -36.93 -35.61
N TYR A 64 -6.56 -36.60 -36.17
CA TYR A 64 -5.85 -35.38 -35.77
C TYR A 64 -6.62 -34.12 -36.16
N GLU A 65 -7.29 -34.11 -37.31
CA GLU A 65 -8.13 -32.99 -37.74
C GLU A 65 -9.37 -32.83 -36.84
N GLN A 66 -10.03 -33.93 -36.44
CA GLN A 66 -11.20 -33.91 -35.57
C GLN A 66 -10.89 -33.38 -34.17
N TYR A 67 -9.71 -33.70 -33.65
CA TYR A 67 -9.28 -33.30 -32.30
C TYR A 67 -8.27 -32.15 -32.30
N ASN A 68 -8.03 -31.52 -33.45
CA ASN A 68 -7.02 -30.47 -33.64
C ASN A 68 -5.64 -30.83 -33.09
N ILE A 69 -5.20 -32.07 -33.26
CA ILE A 69 -3.87 -32.52 -32.84
C ILE A 69 -2.85 -32.04 -33.88
N GLN A 70 -1.83 -31.30 -33.45
CA GLN A 70 -0.75 -30.85 -34.32
C GLN A 70 0.57 -31.49 -33.89
N PRO A 71 1.10 -32.43 -34.67
CA PRO A 71 2.40 -33.01 -34.40
C PRO A 71 3.53 -32.09 -34.83
N TYR A 72 4.64 -32.15 -34.10
CA TYR A 72 5.86 -31.44 -34.42
C TYR A 72 7.06 -32.36 -34.23
N ASP A 73 7.94 -32.31 -35.22
CA ASP A 73 9.17 -33.09 -35.35
C ASP A 73 10.33 -32.55 -34.50
N SER A 74 10.26 -31.28 -34.12
CA SER A 74 11.22 -30.65 -33.23
C SER A 74 10.60 -29.53 -32.42
N PHE A 75 11.23 -29.27 -31.29
CA PHE A 75 10.90 -28.16 -30.40
C PHE A 75 10.97 -26.79 -31.12
N ASN A 76 11.99 -26.60 -31.95
CA ASN A 76 12.18 -25.37 -32.72
C ASN A 76 11.06 -25.16 -33.74
N THR A 77 10.62 -26.23 -34.43
CA THR A 77 9.50 -26.16 -35.40
C THR A 77 8.21 -25.75 -34.69
N PHE A 78 7.93 -26.37 -33.54
CA PHE A 78 6.76 -26.03 -32.73
C PHE A 78 6.79 -24.59 -32.28
N PHE A 79 7.87 -24.13 -31.67
CA PHE A 79 7.92 -22.77 -31.13
C PHE A 79 7.92 -21.68 -32.19
N ASN A 80 8.55 -21.91 -33.35
CA ASN A 80 8.49 -20.96 -34.45
C ASN A 80 7.05 -20.81 -34.97
N ARG A 81 6.27 -21.90 -34.99
CA ARG A 81 4.83 -21.81 -35.28
C ARG A 81 4.05 -21.20 -34.13
N PHE A 82 4.29 -21.61 -32.89
CA PHE A 82 3.63 -21.07 -31.69
C PHE A 82 3.76 -19.55 -31.58
N LYS A 83 4.93 -18.99 -31.91
CA LYS A 83 5.15 -17.53 -31.93
C LYS A 83 4.42 -16.79 -33.05
N THR A 84 4.14 -17.46 -34.18
CA THR A 84 3.63 -16.82 -35.40
C THR A 84 2.15 -17.09 -35.65
N SER A 85 1.60 -18.16 -35.08
CA SER A 85 0.19 -18.48 -35.14
C SER A 85 -0.47 -18.28 -33.78
N ASP A 86 -1.61 -17.60 -33.77
CA ASP A 86 -2.53 -17.64 -32.63
C ASP A 86 -3.03 -19.08 -32.51
N ILE A 87 -2.33 -19.92 -31.71
CA ILE A 87 -2.76 -21.30 -31.35
C ILE A 87 -3.96 -21.21 -30.38
N GLY A 88 -4.85 -20.23 -30.61
CA GLY A 88 -6.10 -19.95 -29.94
C GLY A 88 -7.10 -21.06 -30.26
N GLY A 89 -6.88 -22.24 -29.69
CA GLY A 89 -7.71 -23.41 -29.92
C GLY A 89 -7.39 -24.54 -28.96
N ARG A 90 -8.30 -25.52 -28.88
CA ARG A 90 -8.11 -26.81 -28.21
C ARG A 90 -7.12 -27.67 -29.02
N ILE A 91 -5.87 -27.22 -29.14
CA ILE A 91 -4.85 -27.91 -29.93
C ILE A 91 -4.02 -28.76 -28.98
N ILE A 92 -4.02 -30.07 -29.22
CA ILE A 92 -3.14 -31.01 -28.54
C ILE A 92 -1.86 -31.09 -29.37
N VAL A 93 -0.75 -30.62 -28.80
CA VAL A 93 0.55 -30.65 -29.47
C VAL A 93 1.30 -31.88 -29.00
N ILE A 94 1.82 -32.68 -29.94
CA ILE A 94 2.69 -33.82 -29.62
C ILE A 94 4.07 -33.51 -30.19
N LEU A 95 5.05 -33.29 -29.31
CA LEU A 95 6.44 -33.06 -29.68
C LEU A 95 7.22 -34.36 -29.57
N GLN A 96 7.91 -34.81 -30.61
CA GLN A 96 8.83 -35.95 -30.50
C GLN A 96 10.27 -35.42 -30.36
N GLU A 97 10.91 -35.60 -29.20
CA GLU A 97 12.25 -35.03 -28.94
C GLU A 97 13.39 -36.02 -29.25
N LYS A 98 13.24 -37.28 -28.82
CA LYS A 98 14.11 -38.43 -29.10
C LYS A 98 13.27 -39.70 -29.16
N ASP A 99 13.82 -40.81 -29.66
CA ASP A 99 13.15 -42.11 -29.79
C ASP A 99 12.25 -42.42 -28.57
N ASN A 100 10.95 -42.15 -28.74
CA ASN A 100 9.84 -42.40 -27.82
C ASN A 100 9.36 -41.30 -26.84
N ASP A 101 10.03 -40.16 -26.71
CA ASP A 101 9.62 -39.11 -25.76
C ASP A 101 8.61 -38.12 -26.38
N PHE A 102 7.53 -37.80 -25.65
CA PHE A 102 6.59 -36.77 -26.10
C PHE A 102 5.95 -35.91 -25.01
N VAL A 103 5.69 -34.64 -25.35
CA VAL A 103 4.99 -33.68 -24.48
C VAL A 103 3.64 -33.31 -25.08
N VAL A 104 2.61 -33.33 -24.24
CA VAL A 104 1.24 -32.95 -24.61
C VAL A 104 0.90 -31.58 -24.03
N PHE A 105 0.74 -30.60 -24.92
CA PHE A 105 0.15 -29.32 -24.55
C PHE A 105 -1.36 -29.41 -24.63
N GLY A 106 -2.04 -28.95 -23.59
CA GLY A 106 -3.49 -28.92 -23.53
C GLY A 106 -4.07 -27.56 -23.92
N LYS A 107 -5.30 -27.31 -23.47
CA LYS A 107 -6.06 -26.15 -23.94
C LYS A 107 -5.39 -24.84 -23.53
N HIS A 108 -5.31 -23.87 -24.46
CA HIS A 108 -4.65 -22.57 -24.26
C HIS A 108 -3.12 -22.63 -24.11
N GLY A 109 -2.49 -23.74 -24.53
CA GLY A 109 -1.04 -23.89 -24.54
C GLY A 109 -0.44 -24.19 -23.17
N ASN A 110 -1.23 -24.41 -22.13
CA ASN A 110 -0.70 -24.91 -20.86
C ASN A 110 -0.27 -26.38 -21.03
N PRO A 111 0.90 -26.79 -20.53
CA PRO A 111 1.26 -28.20 -20.52
C PRO A 111 0.32 -28.96 -19.57
N GLU A 112 -0.47 -29.90 -20.08
CA GLU A 112 -1.48 -30.66 -19.30
C GLU A 112 -0.99 -32.08 -18.94
N ALA A 113 -0.08 -32.68 -19.72
CA ALA A 113 0.48 -33.99 -19.44
C ALA A 113 1.91 -34.16 -19.97
N TYR A 114 2.74 -34.86 -19.20
CA TYR A 114 4.11 -35.24 -19.57
C TYR A 114 4.21 -36.76 -19.61
N PHE A 115 4.66 -37.33 -20.72
CA PHE A 115 4.88 -38.77 -20.83
C PHE A 115 6.33 -39.07 -21.20
N TYR A 116 7.04 -39.65 -20.24
CA TYR A 116 8.43 -40.08 -20.41
C TYR A 116 8.51 -41.59 -20.20
N PRO A 117 8.65 -42.40 -21.27
CA PRO A 117 8.87 -43.84 -21.12
C PRO A 117 10.15 -44.19 -20.34
N SER A 118 11.10 -43.25 -20.20
CA SER A 118 12.34 -43.40 -19.41
C SER A 118 12.15 -43.19 -17.89
N GLY A 119 11.03 -42.63 -17.44
CA GLY A 119 10.77 -42.32 -16.03
C GLY A 119 11.46 -41.06 -15.48
N GLU A 120 12.36 -40.42 -16.22
CA GLU A 120 12.94 -39.13 -15.87
C GLU A 120 12.09 -38.00 -16.44
N ARG A 121 11.61 -37.07 -15.59
CA ARG A 121 10.91 -35.87 -16.08
C ARG A 121 11.91 -34.98 -16.80
N ASP A 122 11.77 -34.79 -18.11
CA ASP A 122 12.46 -33.69 -18.78
C ASP A 122 11.88 -32.35 -18.30
N ILE A 123 12.68 -31.62 -17.53
CA ILE A 123 12.32 -30.32 -16.97
C ILE A 123 12.42 -29.22 -18.06
N LYS A 124 13.10 -29.48 -19.18
CA LYS A 124 13.41 -28.45 -20.20
C LYS A 124 12.17 -27.95 -20.92
N THR A 125 11.29 -28.84 -21.37
CA THR A 125 10.07 -28.46 -22.09
C THR A 125 9.11 -27.56 -21.26
N PRO A 126 8.68 -27.95 -20.04
CA PRO A 126 7.91 -27.07 -19.16
C PRO A 126 8.58 -25.71 -18.93
N ASN A 127 9.89 -25.73 -18.67
CA ASN A 127 10.64 -24.52 -18.38
C ASN A 127 10.63 -23.54 -19.54
N TYR A 128 10.75 -24.02 -20.78
CA TYR A 128 10.71 -23.12 -21.91
C TYR A 128 9.33 -22.45 -22.08
N TYR A 129 8.23 -23.16 -21.82
CA TYR A 129 6.89 -22.57 -21.82
C TYR A 129 6.80 -21.46 -20.77
N TYR A 130 7.15 -21.76 -19.52
CA TYR A 130 7.09 -20.78 -18.43
C TYR A 130 8.10 -19.64 -18.62
N LEU A 131 9.26 -19.88 -19.22
CA LEU A 131 10.18 -18.82 -19.63
C LEU A 131 9.51 -17.84 -20.59
N THR A 132 8.80 -18.37 -21.60
CA THR A 132 8.09 -17.53 -22.58
C THR A 132 7.07 -16.66 -21.86
N LYS A 133 6.31 -17.24 -20.93
CA LYS A 133 5.39 -16.49 -20.07
C LYS A 133 6.08 -15.43 -19.21
N ILE A 134 7.23 -15.72 -18.62
CA ILE A 134 8.00 -14.73 -17.85
C ILE A 134 8.46 -13.58 -18.75
N LYS A 135 8.94 -13.87 -19.96
CA LYS A 135 9.40 -12.87 -20.94
C LYS A 135 8.27 -11.98 -21.46
N GLU A 136 7.06 -12.52 -21.56
CA GLU A 136 5.90 -11.79 -22.10
C GLU A 136 5.11 -11.07 -21.01
N ASP A 137 4.90 -11.70 -19.85
CA ASP A 137 3.97 -11.20 -18.84
C ASP A 137 4.65 -10.40 -17.73
N PHE A 138 5.93 -10.69 -17.43
CA PHE A 138 6.62 -10.15 -16.25
C PHE A 138 7.68 -9.11 -16.60
N ILE A 139 8.69 -9.48 -17.38
CA ILE A 139 9.80 -8.58 -17.71
C ILE A 139 9.34 -7.27 -18.35
N PRO A 140 8.37 -7.25 -19.29
CA PRO A 140 7.89 -6.01 -19.90
C PRO A 140 7.18 -5.05 -18.95
N LYS A 141 6.68 -5.54 -17.80
CA LYS A 141 6.06 -4.68 -16.77
C LYS A 141 7.08 -3.94 -15.91
N ILE A 142 8.32 -4.42 -15.91
CA ILE A 142 9.42 -3.86 -15.12
C ILE A 142 10.35 -3.04 -16.01
N ALA A 143 10.53 -3.46 -17.26
CA ALA A 143 11.30 -2.74 -18.26
C ALA A 143 10.59 -1.46 -18.69
N ASP A 144 11.36 -0.41 -18.96
CA ASP A 144 10.82 0.86 -19.45
C ASP A 144 10.55 0.80 -20.96
N TYR A 145 11.37 0.04 -21.71
CA TYR A 145 11.18 -0.21 -23.14
C TYR A 145 11.58 -1.64 -23.53
N THR A 146 10.91 -2.19 -24.56
CA THR A 146 11.30 -3.46 -25.19
C THR A 146 11.72 -3.18 -26.64
N ASP A 147 12.97 -3.46 -26.97
CA ASP A 147 13.53 -3.36 -28.32
C ASP A 147 13.54 -4.76 -28.94
N THR A 148 12.47 -5.06 -29.68
CA THR A 148 12.27 -6.36 -30.32
C THR A 148 13.22 -6.59 -31.49
N ALA A 149 13.68 -5.52 -32.17
CA ALA A 149 14.60 -5.61 -33.30
C ALA A 149 15.99 -6.09 -32.86
N HIS A 150 16.45 -5.65 -31.70
CA HIS A 150 17.75 -6.04 -31.13
C HIS A 150 17.63 -7.09 -30.01
N THR A 151 16.42 -7.62 -29.77
CA THR A 151 16.14 -8.61 -28.71
C THR A 151 16.63 -8.20 -27.33
N LYS A 152 16.31 -6.97 -26.89
CA LYS A 152 16.73 -6.44 -25.58
C LYS A 152 15.62 -5.70 -24.83
N TYR A 153 15.64 -5.82 -23.51
CA TYR A 153 14.87 -4.97 -22.60
C TYR A 153 15.74 -3.82 -22.14
N ILE A 154 15.16 -2.63 -22.06
CA ILE A 154 15.85 -1.41 -21.64
C ILE A 154 15.22 -0.95 -20.32
N PHE A 155 16.06 -0.79 -19.31
CA PHE A 155 15.69 -0.25 -18.01
C PHE A 155 16.36 1.10 -17.82
N LEU A 156 15.60 2.06 -17.32
CA LEU A 156 16.06 3.39 -16.94
C LEU A 156 16.01 3.49 -15.42
N SER A 157 17.18 3.68 -14.81
CA SER A 157 17.32 3.96 -13.38
C SER A 157 17.96 5.33 -13.19
N PRO A 158 17.46 6.16 -12.27
CA PRO A 158 18.13 7.41 -11.89
C PRO A 158 19.56 7.20 -11.37
N GLU A 159 19.82 6.05 -10.74
CA GLU A 159 21.10 5.76 -10.09
C GLU A 159 22.10 5.10 -11.05
N CYS A 160 21.64 4.13 -11.83
CA CYS A 160 22.50 3.34 -12.72
C CYS A 160 22.44 3.79 -14.20
N GLY A 161 21.62 4.80 -14.51
CA GLY A 161 21.39 5.25 -15.89
C GLY A 161 20.65 4.21 -16.73
N LYS A 162 21.06 4.07 -18.00
CA LYS A 162 20.45 3.15 -18.95
C LYS A 162 21.10 1.76 -18.85
N PHE A 163 20.31 0.75 -18.54
CA PHE A 163 20.72 -0.64 -18.48
C PHE A 163 20.05 -1.47 -19.58
N GLU A 164 20.82 -2.27 -20.32
CA GLU A 164 20.34 -3.11 -21.41
C GLU A 164 20.46 -4.61 -21.05
N LEU A 165 19.35 -5.33 -21.19
CA LEU A 165 19.25 -6.77 -20.94
C LEU A 165 18.91 -7.50 -22.23
N PHE A 166 19.88 -8.18 -22.83
CA PHE A 166 19.70 -8.97 -24.04
C PHE A 166 19.04 -10.31 -23.71
N TYR A 167 17.99 -10.67 -24.43
CA TYR A 167 17.21 -11.89 -24.21
C TYR A 167 17.21 -12.86 -25.40
N GLY A 168 18.08 -12.62 -26.39
CA GLY A 168 18.37 -13.57 -27.45
C GLY A 168 19.00 -14.83 -26.87
N VAL A 169 18.22 -15.91 -26.81
CA VAL A 169 18.59 -17.15 -26.11
C VAL A 169 18.30 -18.33 -27.03
N SER A 170 19.34 -19.13 -27.32
CA SER A 170 19.17 -20.47 -27.89
C SER A 170 18.59 -21.40 -26.82
N PRO A 171 17.52 -22.17 -27.11
CA PRO A 171 16.92 -23.13 -26.17
C PRO A 171 17.96 -24.06 -25.53
N ASP A 172 19.02 -24.41 -26.26
CA ASP A 172 20.05 -25.37 -25.85
C ASP A 172 20.89 -24.94 -24.64
N LYS A 173 20.88 -23.65 -24.29
CA LYS A 173 21.63 -23.12 -23.13
C LYS A 173 20.82 -23.06 -21.84
N MET A 174 19.54 -23.44 -21.87
CA MET A 174 18.74 -23.58 -20.66
C MET A 174 18.97 -24.94 -20.01
N GLU A 175 19.97 -24.99 -19.13
CA GLU A 175 20.17 -26.09 -18.19
C GLU A 175 19.60 -25.73 -16.81
N THR A 176 18.45 -25.05 -16.77
CA THR A 176 17.86 -24.66 -15.48
C THR A 176 17.30 -25.92 -14.82
N THR A 177 17.98 -26.40 -13.78
CA THR A 177 17.58 -27.58 -12.99
C THR A 177 16.31 -27.34 -12.16
N LYS A 178 15.91 -26.07 -11.99
CA LYS A 178 14.73 -25.65 -11.25
C LYS A 178 13.47 -25.62 -12.14
N PRO A 179 12.29 -26.05 -11.65
CA PRO A 179 11.02 -25.89 -12.36
C PRO A 179 10.53 -24.44 -12.33
N LEU A 180 10.42 -23.80 -13.50
CA LEU A 180 10.01 -22.39 -13.66
C LEU A 180 8.51 -22.16 -13.38
N GLU A 181 7.70 -23.21 -13.34
CA GLU A 181 6.27 -23.15 -13.00
C GLU A 181 6.01 -22.48 -11.64
N ASN A 182 6.76 -22.89 -10.62
CA ASN A 182 6.62 -22.37 -9.27
C ASN A 182 7.02 -20.88 -9.23
N ILE A 183 8.08 -20.52 -9.95
CA ILE A 183 8.55 -19.13 -10.05
C ILE A 183 7.49 -18.27 -10.73
N TYR A 184 6.89 -18.76 -11.81
CA TYR A 184 5.83 -18.05 -12.53
C TYR A 184 4.55 -17.90 -11.68
N THR A 185 4.27 -18.85 -10.80
CA THR A 185 3.16 -18.73 -9.83
C THR A 185 3.42 -17.60 -8.83
N ASN A 186 4.64 -17.48 -8.30
CA ASN A 186 5.04 -16.37 -7.43
C ASN A 186 5.00 -15.02 -8.16
N ILE A 187 5.35 -15.01 -9.45
CA ILE A 187 5.21 -13.85 -10.31
C ILE A 187 3.74 -13.41 -10.40
N LYS A 188 2.80 -14.34 -10.58
CA LYS A 188 1.38 -13.96 -10.63
C LYS A 188 0.93 -13.25 -9.36
N ASP A 189 1.40 -13.67 -8.17
CA ASP A 189 1.08 -13.00 -6.91
C ASP A 189 1.59 -11.55 -6.91
N ILE A 190 2.87 -11.32 -7.23
CA ILE A 190 3.43 -9.95 -7.22
C ILE A 190 2.76 -9.06 -8.27
N LEU A 191 2.39 -9.62 -9.43
CA LEU A 191 1.68 -8.89 -10.49
C LEU A 191 0.29 -8.41 -10.09
N THR A 192 -0.33 -9.00 -9.06
CA THR A 192 -1.63 -8.54 -8.54
C THR A 192 -1.51 -7.40 -7.52
N ARG A 193 -0.30 -7.10 -7.04
CA ARG A 193 -0.10 -6.08 -6.01
C ARG A 193 -0.23 -4.65 -6.56
N PRO A 194 -0.59 -3.67 -5.70
CA PRO A 194 -0.65 -2.26 -6.11
C PRO A 194 0.69 -1.75 -6.65
N LYS A 195 0.64 -0.72 -7.50
CA LYS A 195 1.81 -0.09 -8.14
C LYS A 195 2.90 0.29 -7.11
N GLY A 196 4.17 0.16 -7.50
CA GLY A 196 5.34 0.57 -6.74
C GLY A 196 6.39 -0.53 -6.59
N TRP A 197 5.96 -1.80 -6.61
CA TRP A 197 6.88 -2.95 -6.57
C TRP A 197 7.73 -3.04 -7.83
N GLU A 198 7.25 -2.56 -8.98
CA GLU A 198 7.95 -2.59 -10.26
C GLU A 198 9.26 -1.80 -10.19
N TYR A 199 9.24 -0.66 -9.50
CA TYR A 199 10.42 0.18 -9.31
C TYR A 199 11.47 -0.52 -8.42
N ILE A 200 11.04 -1.13 -7.32
CA ILE A 200 11.91 -1.88 -6.41
C ILE A 200 12.53 -3.08 -7.14
N MET A 201 11.72 -3.85 -7.87
CA MET A 201 12.16 -4.98 -8.68
C MET A 201 13.17 -4.53 -9.75
N LYS A 202 12.86 -3.46 -10.48
CA LYS A 202 13.74 -2.89 -11.52
C LYS A 202 15.13 -2.59 -10.97
N ASN A 203 15.21 -1.81 -9.90
CA ASN A 203 16.50 -1.42 -9.31
C ASN A 203 17.28 -2.63 -8.81
N ARG A 204 16.59 -3.63 -8.24
CA ARG A 204 17.21 -4.85 -7.76
C ARG A 204 17.77 -5.70 -8.91
N ILE A 205 17.02 -5.83 -10.01
CA ILE A 205 17.49 -6.51 -11.24
C ILE A 205 18.74 -5.81 -11.77
N ILE A 206 18.72 -4.49 -11.93
CA ILE A 206 19.85 -3.73 -12.47
C ILE A 206 21.11 -3.94 -11.62
N ARG A 207 21.02 -3.71 -10.30
CA ARG A 207 22.17 -3.86 -9.38
C ARG A 207 22.74 -5.28 -9.37
N SER A 208 21.88 -6.29 -9.51
CA SER A 208 22.32 -7.69 -9.50
C SER A 208 23.01 -8.07 -10.81
N LEU A 209 22.53 -7.56 -11.94
CA LEU A 209 23.05 -7.89 -13.26
C LEU A 209 24.24 -7.02 -13.70
N GLU A 210 24.41 -5.84 -13.11
CA GLU A 210 25.55 -4.94 -13.37
C GLU A 210 26.89 -5.60 -13.02
N ILE A 211 26.92 -6.47 -12.01
CA ILE A 211 28.10 -7.23 -11.58
C ILE A 211 28.54 -8.27 -12.63
N ILE A 212 27.63 -8.67 -13.53
CA ILE A 212 27.91 -9.71 -14.53
C ILE A 212 28.50 -9.05 -15.78
N GLU A 213 29.78 -9.28 -16.04
CA GLU A 213 30.51 -8.68 -17.17
C GLU A 213 29.96 -9.16 -18.54
N GLN A 214 29.61 -10.44 -18.66
CA GLN A 214 29.15 -11.01 -19.93
C GLN A 214 27.66 -10.76 -20.15
N SER A 215 27.34 -9.82 -21.04
CA SER A 215 25.96 -9.42 -21.37
C SER A 215 25.05 -10.58 -21.76
N GLY A 216 25.58 -11.59 -22.47
CA GLY A 216 24.84 -12.78 -22.91
C GLY A 216 24.45 -13.75 -21.78
N GLN A 217 25.06 -13.65 -20.60
CA GLN A 217 24.74 -14.51 -19.44
C GLN A 217 23.71 -13.87 -18.51
N ARG A 218 23.55 -12.55 -18.56
CA ARG A 218 22.69 -11.78 -17.63
C ARG A 218 21.24 -12.26 -17.62
N PHE A 219 20.68 -12.56 -18.79
CA PHE A 219 19.29 -13.00 -18.87
C PHE A 219 19.10 -14.39 -18.26
N TYR A 220 20.00 -15.34 -18.49
CA TYR A 220 19.90 -16.66 -17.85
C TYR A 220 20.07 -16.57 -16.35
N TRP A 221 21.06 -15.80 -15.89
CA TRP A 221 21.26 -15.55 -14.47
C TRP A 221 20.00 -14.95 -13.82
N LEU A 222 19.35 -14.00 -14.50
CA LEU A 222 18.10 -13.41 -14.03
C LEU A 222 17.02 -14.48 -13.83
N ILE A 223 16.85 -15.40 -14.78
CA ILE A 223 15.86 -16.46 -14.68
C ILE A 223 16.19 -17.44 -13.54
N ASP A 224 17.44 -17.84 -13.37
CA ASP A 224 17.86 -18.78 -12.33
C ASP A 224 17.73 -18.25 -10.89
N ASN A 225 17.78 -16.92 -10.73
CA ASN A 225 17.72 -16.22 -9.45
C ASN A 225 16.41 -15.42 -9.25
N LEU A 226 15.43 -15.62 -10.14
CA LEU A 226 14.21 -14.82 -10.15
C LEU A 226 13.38 -15.00 -8.88
N ASP A 227 13.36 -16.22 -8.34
CA ASP A 227 12.75 -16.58 -7.05
C ASP A 227 13.25 -15.68 -5.91
N GLN A 228 14.57 -15.60 -5.75
CA GLN A 228 15.21 -14.81 -4.70
C GLN A 228 14.97 -13.31 -4.90
N LEU A 229 15.00 -12.84 -6.14
CA LEU A 229 14.75 -11.43 -6.47
C LEU A 229 13.31 -11.02 -6.14
N ILE A 230 12.33 -11.89 -6.40
CA ILE A 230 10.92 -11.66 -6.07
C ILE A 230 10.73 -11.62 -4.54
N GLU A 231 11.25 -12.60 -3.81
CA GLU A 231 11.13 -12.63 -2.34
C GLU A 231 11.76 -11.40 -1.68
N ALA A 232 12.93 -10.98 -2.16
CA ALA A 232 13.60 -9.80 -1.66
C ALA A 232 12.82 -8.52 -1.99
N THR A 233 12.23 -8.43 -3.19
CA THR A 233 11.39 -7.30 -3.58
C THR A 233 10.12 -7.21 -2.75
N LEU A 234 9.46 -8.34 -2.47
CA LEU A 234 8.27 -8.36 -1.61
C LEU A 234 8.58 -7.85 -0.21
N ARG A 235 9.70 -8.29 0.37
CA ARG A 235 10.16 -7.83 1.69
C ARG A 235 10.41 -6.33 1.73
N ASP A 236 11.13 -5.80 0.74
CA ASP A 236 11.42 -4.37 0.64
C ASP A 236 10.16 -3.54 0.38
N TYR A 237 9.23 -4.07 -0.41
CA TYR A 237 7.95 -3.42 -0.65
C TYR A 237 7.10 -3.34 0.62
N GLU A 238 7.09 -4.38 1.45
CA GLU A 238 6.43 -4.35 2.76
C GLU A 238 7.07 -3.33 3.71
N LEU A 239 8.40 -3.22 3.70
CA LEU A 239 9.12 -2.19 4.46
C LEU A 239 8.78 -0.79 3.96
N PHE A 240 8.76 -0.58 2.65
CA PHE A 240 8.38 0.69 2.02
C PHE A 240 6.95 1.11 2.39
N LEU A 241 6.00 0.18 2.35
CA LEU A 241 4.62 0.46 2.79
C LEU A 241 4.55 0.81 4.27
N THR A 242 5.38 0.18 5.10
CA THR A 242 5.43 0.43 6.54
C THR A 242 6.04 1.78 6.86
N SER A 243 7.15 2.15 6.22
CA SER A 243 7.80 3.44 6.39
C SER A 243 6.92 4.60 5.89
N HIS A 244 6.29 4.45 4.74
CA HIS A 244 5.42 5.48 4.17
C HIS A 244 4.16 5.72 5.03
N LYS A 245 3.56 4.65 5.58
CA LYS A 245 2.48 4.77 6.55
C LYS A 245 2.94 5.52 7.81
N HIS A 246 4.15 5.24 8.28
CA HIS A 246 4.71 5.90 9.46
C HIS A 246 4.99 7.39 9.21
N GLU A 247 5.57 7.75 8.07
CA GLU A 247 5.77 9.16 7.66
C GLU A 247 4.45 9.91 7.55
N THR A 248 3.44 9.31 6.92
CA THR A 248 2.10 9.91 6.80
C THR A 248 1.46 10.13 8.18
N ILE A 249 1.66 9.21 9.13
CA ILE A 249 1.17 9.35 10.52
C ILE A 249 1.89 10.50 11.23
N ILE A 250 3.22 10.62 11.08
CA ILE A 250 3.99 11.73 11.65
C ILE A 250 3.54 13.05 11.05
N GLU A 251 3.38 13.14 9.73
CA GLU A 251 2.97 14.38 9.05
C GLU A 251 1.58 14.85 9.52
N LYS A 252 0.61 13.94 9.59
CA LYS A 252 -0.72 14.24 10.15
C LYS A 252 -0.65 14.68 11.61
N TYR A 253 0.20 14.05 12.41
CA TYR A 253 0.42 14.43 13.80
C TYR A 253 1.01 15.85 13.92
N GLU A 254 2.02 16.18 13.13
CA GLU A 254 2.65 17.51 13.15
C GLU A 254 1.64 18.61 12.74
N LEU A 255 0.81 18.35 11.71
CA LEU A 255 -0.25 19.26 11.27
C LEU A 255 -1.33 19.48 12.35
N GLU A 256 -1.85 18.40 12.97
CA GLU A 256 -2.86 18.53 14.02
C GLU A 256 -2.32 19.24 15.26
N LYS A 257 -1.06 18.98 15.62
CA LYS A 257 -0.37 19.60 16.74
C LYS A 257 -0.21 21.11 16.51
N ASP A 258 0.24 21.54 15.34
CA ASP A 258 0.42 22.95 15.03
C ASP A 258 -0.93 23.69 14.95
N PHE A 259 -1.92 23.10 14.28
CA PHE A 259 -3.28 23.65 14.23
C PHE A 259 -3.89 23.85 15.63
N PHE A 260 -3.71 22.87 16.52
CA PHE A 260 -4.17 22.98 17.90
C PHE A 260 -3.44 24.10 18.66
N ALA A 261 -2.12 24.19 18.54
CA ALA A 261 -1.33 25.22 19.20
C ALA A 261 -1.76 26.64 18.77
N ASP A 262 -1.99 26.85 17.48
CA ASP A 262 -2.41 28.14 16.96
C ASP A 262 -3.82 28.54 17.41
N LYS A 263 -4.74 27.57 17.47
CA LYS A 263 -6.07 27.81 18.03
C LYS A 263 -6.00 28.26 19.50
N ILE A 264 -5.15 27.62 20.32
CA ILE A 264 -4.95 28.03 21.71
C ILE A 264 -4.32 29.42 21.79
N ARG A 265 -3.31 29.73 20.96
CA ARG A 265 -2.67 31.06 20.94
C ARG A 265 -3.68 32.17 20.67
N ALA A 266 -4.54 31.99 19.67
CA ALA A 266 -5.57 32.97 19.31
C ALA A 266 -6.57 33.21 20.47
N ILE A 267 -6.97 32.15 21.18
CA ILE A 267 -7.85 32.27 22.35
C ILE A 267 -7.14 33.02 23.48
N LEU A 268 -5.88 32.68 23.77
CA LEU A 268 -5.10 33.35 24.82
C LEU A 268 -4.85 34.82 24.51
N GLU A 269 -4.65 35.19 23.25
CA GLU A 269 -4.52 36.59 22.82
C GLU A 269 -5.82 37.36 23.05
N ARG A 270 -6.97 36.78 22.69
CA ARG A 270 -8.28 37.40 22.94
C ARG A 270 -8.53 37.62 24.43
N ILE A 271 -8.22 36.63 25.27
CA ILE A 271 -8.32 36.76 26.73
C ILE A 271 -7.37 37.83 27.25
N SER A 272 -6.13 37.88 26.75
CA SER A 272 -5.13 38.88 27.16
C SER A 272 -5.60 40.31 26.85
N THR A 273 -6.13 40.55 25.65
CA THR A 273 -6.65 41.86 25.24
C THR A 273 -7.85 42.28 26.11
N ASN A 274 -8.76 41.36 26.38
CA ASN A 274 -9.92 41.62 27.23
C ASN A 274 -9.52 41.86 28.70
N LEU A 275 -8.48 41.18 29.18
CA LEU A 275 -8.00 41.37 30.54
C LEU A 275 -7.39 42.78 30.73
N LEU A 276 -6.69 43.29 29.71
CA LEU A 276 -6.07 44.61 29.73
C LEU A 276 -7.08 45.77 29.55
N SER A 277 -8.22 45.54 28.90
CA SER A 277 -9.23 46.59 28.69
C SER A 277 -9.93 47.02 29.98
N ILE A 278 -10.07 46.11 30.95
CA ILE A 278 -10.78 46.39 32.21
C ILE A 278 -10.02 47.43 33.06
N PRO A 279 -8.70 47.29 33.34
CA PRO A 279 -7.91 48.33 34.04
C PRO A 279 -7.91 49.69 33.35
N ILE A 280 -7.87 49.71 32.02
CA ILE A 280 -7.91 50.95 31.24
C ILE A 280 -9.25 51.66 31.44
N THR A 281 -10.35 50.91 31.35
CA THR A 281 -11.71 51.43 31.56
C THR A 281 -11.89 51.93 32.99
N PHE A 282 -11.40 51.18 33.97
CA PHE A 282 -11.45 51.57 35.38
C PHE A 282 -10.64 52.86 35.64
N SER A 283 -9.45 52.98 35.05
CA SER A 283 -8.63 54.18 35.17
C SER A 283 -9.34 55.41 34.59
N ALA A 284 -9.97 55.26 33.43
CA ALA A 284 -10.78 56.32 32.82
C ALA A 284 -11.96 56.74 33.73
N ALA A 285 -12.63 55.76 34.35
CA ALA A 285 -13.69 56.04 35.32
C ALA A 285 -13.16 56.82 36.54
N LEU A 286 -12.00 56.44 37.08
CA LEU A 286 -11.37 57.16 38.19
C LEU A 286 -10.94 58.59 37.83
N PHE A 287 -10.48 58.82 36.60
CA PHE A 287 -10.18 60.18 36.14
C PHE A 287 -11.44 61.05 36.07
N GLY A 288 -12.54 60.52 35.54
CA GLY A 288 -13.82 61.22 35.52
C GLY A 288 -14.36 61.52 36.91
N PHE A 289 -14.12 60.64 37.89
CA PHE A 289 -14.52 60.87 39.29
C PHE A 289 -13.89 62.13 39.89
N ARG A 290 -12.64 62.43 39.53
CA ARG A 290 -11.89 63.55 40.11
C ARG A 290 -12.55 64.91 39.86
N GLU A 291 -13.34 65.03 38.80
CA GLU A 291 -14.03 66.28 38.44
C GLU A 291 -15.35 66.47 39.19
N VAL A 292 -15.82 65.46 39.93
CA VAL A 292 -17.08 65.51 40.67
C VAL A 292 -16.87 66.17 42.04
N THR A 293 -17.43 67.36 42.23
CA THR A 293 -17.32 68.11 43.49
C THR A 293 -18.55 67.98 44.40
N GLU A 294 -19.70 67.60 43.87
CA GLU A 294 -20.95 67.52 44.66
C GLU A 294 -21.07 66.19 45.42
N LYS A 295 -21.29 66.27 46.74
CA LYS A 295 -21.31 65.09 47.63
C LYS A 295 -22.34 64.02 47.25
N TRP A 296 -23.51 64.41 46.75
CA TRP A 296 -24.55 63.44 46.36
C TRP A 296 -24.18 62.71 45.05
N LEU A 297 -23.53 63.40 44.11
CA LEU A 297 -22.98 62.80 42.89
C LEU A 297 -21.82 61.84 43.20
N ILE A 298 -20.99 62.17 44.20
CA ILE A 298 -19.91 61.28 44.68
C ILE A 298 -20.49 59.94 45.18
N ASN A 299 -21.58 59.98 45.96
CA ASN A 299 -22.23 58.75 46.45
C ASN A 299 -22.81 57.90 45.31
N ILE A 300 -23.45 58.53 44.32
CA ILE A 300 -23.97 57.83 43.13
C ILE A 300 -22.83 57.20 42.35
N PHE A 301 -21.72 57.92 42.17
CA PHE A 301 -20.54 57.41 41.49
C PHE A 301 -19.93 56.20 42.22
N LEU A 302 -19.81 56.25 43.56
CA LEU A 302 -19.30 55.14 44.36
C LEU A 302 -20.18 53.89 44.23
N ILE A 303 -21.51 54.04 44.18
CA ILE A 303 -22.43 52.93 43.94
C ILE A 303 -22.23 52.36 42.53
N ALA A 304 -22.13 53.21 41.50
CA ALA A 304 -21.87 52.78 40.14
C ALA A 304 -20.51 52.06 40.01
N LEU A 305 -19.48 52.56 40.69
CA LEU A 305 -18.15 51.94 40.76
C LEU A 305 -18.20 50.58 41.47
N ALA A 306 -18.99 50.45 42.54
CA ALA A 306 -19.20 49.18 43.23
C ALA A 306 -19.81 48.12 42.29
N VAL A 307 -20.86 48.50 41.54
CA VAL A 307 -21.49 47.63 40.54
C VAL A 307 -20.49 47.24 39.45
N PHE A 308 -19.69 48.19 38.96
CA PHE A 308 -18.65 47.94 37.96
C PHE A 308 -17.58 46.96 38.47
N VAL A 309 -17.10 47.14 39.72
CA VAL A 309 -16.10 46.26 40.34
C VAL A 309 -16.67 44.85 40.53
N CYS A 310 -17.90 44.71 41.02
CA CYS A 310 -18.59 43.42 41.13
C CYS A 310 -18.70 42.73 39.76
N PHE A 311 -19.17 43.44 38.74
CA PHE A 311 -19.29 42.92 37.38
C PHE A 311 -17.92 42.50 36.80
N SER A 312 -16.89 43.32 37.02
CA SER A 312 -15.52 43.02 36.59
C SER A 312 -14.96 41.77 37.27
N CYS A 313 -15.21 41.59 38.57
CA CYS A 313 -14.80 40.39 39.30
C CYS A 313 -15.49 39.13 38.76
N VAL A 314 -16.78 39.21 38.41
CA VAL A 314 -17.51 38.08 37.79
C VAL A 314 -16.92 37.72 36.43
N ILE A 315 -16.69 38.70 35.55
CA ILE A 315 -16.07 38.47 34.24
C ILE A 315 -14.67 37.86 34.39
N GLN A 316 -13.86 38.38 35.30
CA GLN A 316 -12.52 37.86 35.55
C GLN A 316 -12.56 36.43 36.12
N GLY A 317 -13.57 36.10 36.94
CA GLY A 317 -13.83 34.73 37.38
C GLY A 317 -14.15 33.78 36.21
N ILE A 318 -14.94 34.24 35.22
CA ILE A 318 -15.21 33.47 33.99
C ILE A 318 -13.91 33.22 33.23
N PHE A 319 -13.04 34.22 33.07
CA PHE A 319 -11.75 34.04 32.40
C PHE A 319 -10.85 33.01 33.09
N ILE A 320 -10.80 33.00 34.43
CA ILE A 320 -10.04 31.98 35.18
C ILE A 320 -10.59 30.57 34.90
N SER A 321 -11.91 30.43 34.83
CA SER A 321 -12.57 29.16 34.50
C SER A 321 -12.24 28.71 33.09
N GLU A 322 -12.37 29.59 32.09
CA GLU A 322 -12.03 29.30 30.69
C GLU A 322 -10.56 28.88 30.54
N LEU A 323 -9.63 29.62 31.18
CA LEU A 323 -8.21 29.27 31.21
C LEU A 323 -7.94 27.89 31.83
N SER A 324 -8.71 27.51 32.85
CA SER A 324 -8.60 26.19 33.49
C SER A 324 -9.11 25.08 32.58
N VAL A 325 -10.19 25.31 31.83
CA VAL A 325 -10.71 24.38 30.83
C VAL A 325 -9.70 24.16 29.72
N ILE A 326 -9.13 25.24 29.18
CA ILE A 326 -8.10 25.18 28.13
C ILE A 326 -6.87 24.39 28.63
N LYS A 327 -6.41 24.65 29.84
CA LYS A 327 -5.30 23.89 30.45
C LYS A 327 -5.61 22.39 30.51
N LYS A 328 -6.83 22.03 30.91
CA LYS A 328 -7.27 20.63 30.96
C LYS A 328 -7.36 20.01 29.57
N GLU A 329 -7.83 20.74 28.58
CA GLU A 329 -7.89 20.30 27.18
C GLU A 329 -6.49 20.02 26.61
N ILE A 330 -5.51 20.89 26.90
CA ILE A 330 -4.11 20.68 26.53
C ILE A 330 -3.58 19.36 27.12
N TYR A 331 -3.79 19.10 28.41
CA TYR A 331 -3.35 17.84 29.03
C TYR A 331 -4.05 16.63 28.43
N SER A 332 -5.37 16.71 28.20
CA SER A 332 -6.14 15.64 27.55
C SER A 332 -5.62 15.33 26.14
N LYS A 333 -5.26 16.37 25.37
CA LYS A 333 -4.68 16.20 24.03
C LYS A 333 -3.27 15.62 24.08
N ILE A 334 -2.42 16.04 25.03
CA ILE A 334 -1.11 15.42 25.25
C ILE A 334 -1.27 13.91 25.50
N ASP A 335 -2.21 13.53 26.37
CA ASP A 335 -2.44 12.12 26.68
C ASP A 335 -3.05 11.36 25.50
N TYR A 336 -4.00 11.94 24.76
CA TYR A 336 -4.57 11.35 23.55
C TYR A 336 -3.49 11.06 22.49
N PHE A 337 -2.64 12.05 22.20
CA PHE A 337 -1.60 11.94 21.19
C PHE A 337 -0.41 11.06 21.61
N SER A 338 -0.23 10.84 22.91
CA SER A 338 0.86 10.00 23.44
C SER A 338 0.48 8.55 23.71
N ARG A 339 -0.78 8.14 23.46
CA ARG A 339 -1.18 6.74 23.56
C ARG A 339 -0.40 5.88 22.57
N GLY A 340 0.60 5.18 23.08
CA GLY A 340 1.38 4.17 22.35
C GLY A 340 2.77 4.61 21.90
N LEU A 341 3.11 5.91 21.94
CA LEU A 341 4.40 6.43 21.44
C LEU A 341 4.96 7.54 22.36
N SER A 342 5.92 7.19 23.22
CA SER A 342 6.52 8.10 24.21
C SER A 342 7.25 9.30 23.59
N PHE A 343 7.85 9.13 22.41
CA PHE A 343 8.59 10.20 21.74
C PHE A 343 7.67 11.34 21.22
N LEU A 344 6.42 11.04 20.87
CA LEU A 344 5.43 12.06 20.47
C LEU A 344 5.01 12.92 21.65
N ARG A 345 5.01 12.35 22.86
CA ARG A 345 4.73 13.12 24.09
C ARG A 345 5.76 14.21 24.33
N GLU A 346 7.03 13.87 24.12
CA GLU A 346 8.14 14.80 24.33
C GLU A 346 8.09 15.96 23.32
N ARG A 347 7.84 15.66 22.05
CA ARG A 347 7.63 16.68 21.01
C ARG A 347 6.45 17.60 21.30
N PHE A 348 5.31 17.06 21.71
CA PHE A 348 4.15 17.88 22.08
C PHE A 348 4.44 18.76 23.30
N ASN A 349 5.14 18.21 24.30
CA ASN A 349 5.50 18.93 25.52
C ASN A 349 6.37 20.16 25.27
N VAL A 350 7.25 20.12 24.27
CA VAL A 350 8.07 21.29 23.89
C VAL A 350 7.18 22.48 23.50
N ILE A 351 6.05 22.23 22.83
CA ILE A 351 5.13 23.28 22.37
C ILE A 351 4.06 23.61 23.41
N SER A 352 3.59 22.63 24.18
CA SER A 352 2.54 22.85 25.17
C SER A 352 3.04 23.56 26.43
N ARG A 353 4.29 23.36 26.84
CA ARG A 353 4.91 24.04 28.00
C ARG A 353 4.79 25.57 27.95
N PRO A 354 5.20 26.27 26.87
CA PRO A 354 5.05 27.73 26.82
C PRO A 354 3.58 28.17 26.86
N LEU A 355 2.65 27.39 26.27
CA LEU A 355 1.21 27.67 26.35
C LEU A 355 0.66 27.53 27.77
N ILE A 356 1.03 26.46 28.48
CA ILE A 356 0.65 26.22 29.87
C ILE A 356 1.21 27.32 30.77
N ASN A 357 2.48 27.72 30.58
CA ASN A 357 3.09 28.81 31.33
C ASN A 357 2.36 30.13 31.07
N LYS A 358 1.98 30.43 29.82
CA LYS A 358 1.18 31.62 29.48
C LYS A 358 -0.20 31.59 30.14
N ILE A 359 -0.85 30.43 30.19
CA ILE A 359 -2.15 30.26 30.90
C ILE A 359 -2.00 30.55 32.40
N ILE A 360 -0.99 29.95 33.05
CA ILE A 360 -0.75 30.16 34.49
C ILE A 360 -0.46 31.63 34.76
N PHE A 361 0.37 32.26 33.93
CA PHE A 361 0.65 33.69 34.03
C PHE A 361 -0.63 34.54 33.92
N LEU A 362 -1.48 34.28 32.94
CA LEU A 362 -2.75 35.01 32.78
C LEU A 362 -3.71 34.79 33.97
N GLN A 363 -3.75 33.59 34.55
CA GLN A 363 -4.54 33.32 35.75
C GLN A 363 -4.04 34.14 36.95
N ILE A 364 -2.73 34.15 37.18
CA ILE A 364 -2.11 34.94 38.25
C ILE A 364 -2.38 36.43 38.03
N LEU A 365 -2.17 36.93 36.80
CA LEU A 365 -2.42 38.32 36.45
C LEU A 365 -3.89 38.70 36.70
N THR A 366 -4.83 37.84 36.34
CA THR A 366 -6.27 38.05 36.58
C THR A 366 -6.57 38.18 38.06
N ILE A 367 -6.02 37.29 38.91
CA ILE A 367 -6.19 37.36 40.37
C ILE A 367 -5.62 38.66 40.93
N ILE A 368 -4.43 39.08 40.47
CA ILE A 368 -3.83 40.36 40.89
C ILE A 368 -4.76 41.52 40.55
N VAL A 369 -5.33 41.54 39.34
CA VAL A 369 -6.24 42.61 38.91
C VAL A 369 -7.51 42.64 39.79
N ILE A 370 -8.10 41.49 40.13
CA ILE A 370 -9.25 41.40 41.06
C ILE A 370 -8.88 42.04 42.41
N VAL A 371 -7.75 41.63 42.99
CA VAL A 371 -7.29 42.12 44.30
C VAL A 371 -7.06 43.64 44.28
N VAL A 372 -6.43 44.15 43.22
CA VAL A 372 -6.17 45.58 43.04
C VAL A 372 -7.49 46.36 42.92
N PHE A 373 -8.47 45.89 42.14
CA PHE A 373 -9.75 46.59 42.02
C PHE A 373 -10.53 46.63 43.32
N ILE A 374 -10.61 45.51 44.03
CA ILE A 374 -11.28 45.46 45.34
C ILE A 374 -10.58 46.38 46.32
N GLY A 375 -9.24 46.34 46.37
CA GLY A 375 -8.45 47.20 47.25
C GLY A 375 -8.62 48.69 46.96
N LEU A 376 -8.59 49.09 45.69
CA LEU A 376 -8.80 50.49 45.27
C LEU A 376 -10.22 50.96 45.60
N TYR A 377 -11.24 50.11 45.36
CA TYR A 377 -12.61 50.43 45.74
C TYR A 377 -12.77 50.63 47.24
N LEU A 378 -12.23 49.73 48.07
CA LEU A 378 -12.29 49.84 49.52
C LEU A 378 -11.57 51.10 50.04
N LEU A 379 -10.44 51.46 49.45
CA LEU A 379 -9.71 52.68 49.79
C LEU A 379 -10.53 53.94 49.46
N LEU A 380 -11.16 53.99 48.28
CA LEU A 380 -12.01 55.10 47.87
C LEU A 380 -13.28 55.17 48.75
N ALA A 381 -13.92 54.03 49.00
CA ALA A 381 -15.08 53.94 49.88
C ALA A 381 -14.75 54.47 51.29
N ASN A 382 -13.62 54.07 51.87
CA ASN A 382 -13.20 54.53 53.21
C ASN A 382 -12.94 56.04 53.28
N ASN A 383 -12.44 56.65 52.22
CA ASN A 383 -12.09 58.08 52.21
C ASN A 383 -13.28 59.01 51.94
N TYR A 384 -14.33 58.52 51.27
CA TYR A 384 -15.44 59.37 50.80
C TYR A 384 -16.81 59.00 51.38
N ILE A 385 -16.99 57.80 51.93
CA ILE A 385 -18.25 57.39 52.56
C ILE A 385 -18.23 57.82 54.03
N ASP A 386 -18.96 58.89 54.33
CA ASP A 386 -19.41 59.16 55.69
C ASP A 386 -20.56 58.17 56.00
N PHE A 387 -20.22 57.05 56.64
CA PHE A 387 -21.15 55.95 56.95
C PHE A 387 -22.41 56.40 57.72
N SER A 388 -22.38 57.58 58.33
CA SER A 388 -23.52 58.19 59.04
C SER A 388 -24.72 58.47 58.12
N LEU A 389 -24.50 58.84 56.85
CA LEU A 389 -25.57 59.18 55.90
C LEU A 389 -26.29 57.95 55.35
N VAL A 390 -25.55 56.88 55.03
CA VAL A 390 -26.12 55.61 54.51
C VAL A 390 -26.97 54.92 55.59
N PHE A 391 -26.50 54.90 56.84
CA PHE A 391 -27.29 54.40 57.97
C PHE A 391 -28.53 55.26 58.26
N SER A 392 -28.45 56.58 58.09
CA SER A 392 -29.61 57.47 58.29
C SER A 392 -30.73 57.24 57.26
N TRP A 393 -30.38 56.84 56.03
CA TRP A 393 -31.34 56.56 54.97
C TRP A 393 -32.02 55.20 55.16
N LEU A 394 -31.25 54.18 55.54
CA LEU A 394 -31.77 52.86 55.95
C LEU A 394 -32.72 52.96 57.14
N LYS A 395 -32.43 53.86 58.10
CA LYS A 395 -33.26 54.07 59.29
C LYS A 395 -34.53 54.88 59.02
N ARG A 396 -34.60 55.67 57.93
CA ARG A 396 -35.82 56.39 57.50
C ARG A 396 -36.76 55.54 56.65
N GLY A 397 -36.29 54.41 56.12
CA GLY A 397 -37.07 53.50 55.28
C GLY A 397 -37.93 52.48 56.04
N THR A 398 -37.84 52.40 57.37
CA THR A 398 -38.74 51.58 58.20
C THR A 398 -39.94 52.44 58.62
N PRO A 399 -41.15 52.25 58.04
CA PRO A 399 -42.34 52.85 58.62
C PRO A 399 -42.51 52.29 60.04
N VAL A 400 -42.67 53.22 61.00
CA VAL A 400 -43.12 52.89 62.35
C VAL A 400 -44.63 52.72 62.23
N ASP A 401 -45.13 51.50 62.46
CA ASP A 401 -46.56 51.24 62.67
C ASP A 401 -47.06 51.96 63.92
#